data_AF-A0A8S3TL45-F1
#
_entry.id   AF-A0A8S3TL45-F1
#
_cell.length_a   1.000
_cell.length_b   1.000
_cell.length_c   1.000
_cell.angle_alpha   90.00
_cell.angle_beta   90.00
_cell.angle_gamma   90.00
#
_symmetry.space_group_name_H-M   'P 1'
#
loop_
_entity.id
_entity.type
_entity.pdbx_description
1 polymer ?
#
loop_
_entity_poly.entity_id
_entity_poly.type
_entity_poly.pdbx_seq_one_letter_code
_entity_poly.pdbx_strand_id
1 'polypeptide(L)'
;MSDLGSDEMEDEQHPYIGEYEGGRNENDERHGFGKATLANQDTYEGMYEKGKRNGQGTYRFRNGARYIGEYAQNQKHGQGTFIYPDGSKYEGNWVKDQRCGFGKYTYVNADTYEGEWQDHLRHGQGTYTYAQTGTKYVGRWVRGKREGHGELIHANHKYVGVFKEDKPLGKGKYVFDIGCEQHGEYIHIEQEKEDKAADDEEASPNVTPKWNAGQVTAIHLQTEEEERAEEESQGEQQSEEQQGETQGEQQSEQPSEQQQEPTTESKEEKPAEEQQEAQNEEKEAEPEQTQEEEKTEETTQEQADED
;
A
#
# COMPACT_ATOMS: atom_id res chain seq x y z
N MET A 1 -0.10 11.07 15.54
CA MET A 1 1.34 10.96 15.84
C MET A 1 2.07 11.42 14.61
N SER A 2 2.45 12.70 14.60
CA SER A 2 3.26 13.31 13.57
C SER A 2 4.67 12.71 13.63
N ASP A 3 5.18 12.35 12.47
CA ASP A 3 6.56 11.88 12.21
C ASP A 3 7.53 13.05 12.44
N LEU A 4 7.62 13.51 13.70
CA LEU A 4 8.60 14.51 14.11
C LEU A 4 9.90 13.78 14.40
N GLY A 5 10.68 13.49 13.36
CA GLY A 5 12.04 13.00 13.58
C GLY A 5 12.80 12.39 12.41
N SER A 6 12.35 12.50 11.16
CA SER A 6 13.14 11.96 10.03
C SER A 6 13.49 12.96 8.93
N ASP A 7 13.17 14.24 9.10
CA ASP A 7 13.36 15.30 8.09
C ASP A 7 14.77 15.90 8.00
N GLU A 8 15.80 15.20 8.47
CA GLU A 8 17.20 15.58 8.24
C GLU A 8 18.01 14.36 7.78
N MET A 9 17.75 13.89 6.56
CA MET A 9 18.78 13.19 5.79
C MET A 9 19.56 14.23 4.97
N GLU A 10 20.36 15.04 5.67
CA GLU A 10 21.42 15.85 5.07
C GLU A 10 22.52 14.94 4.51
N ASP A 11 22.27 14.32 3.36
CA ASP A 11 23.28 13.55 2.62
C ASP A 11 23.82 14.33 1.40
N GLU A 12 23.64 15.66 1.37
CA GLU A 12 24.09 16.50 0.24
C GLU A 12 25.30 17.41 0.52
N GLN A 13 25.87 17.47 1.73
CA GLN A 13 26.94 18.46 1.99
C GLN A 13 28.17 18.03 2.80
N HIS A 14 28.36 16.75 3.13
CA HIS A 14 29.58 16.32 3.83
C HIS A 14 30.43 15.34 3.01
N PRO A 15 31.56 15.80 2.43
CA PRO A 15 32.49 14.94 1.67
C PRO A 15 33.30 13.96 2.56
N TYR A 16 33.06 13.93 3.87
CA TYR A 16 33.73 13.05 4.82
C TYR A 16 32.74 12.04 5.42
N ILE A 17 32.47 10.97 4.68
CA ILE A 17 31.90 9.73 5.23
C ILE A 17 33.03 9.06 6.02
N GLY A 18 32.76 8.61 7.25
CA GLY A 18 33.77 8.14 8.20
C GLY A 18 34.63 6.97 7.69
N GLU A 19 34.35 5.74 8.13
CA GLU A 19 35.11 4.56 7.72
C GLU A 19 34.27 3.72 6.74
N TYR A 20 34.87 3.21 5.67
CA TYR A 20 34.21 2.32 4.71
C TYR A 20 35.06 1.08 4.44
N GLU A 21 34.44 -0.08 4.58
CA GLU A 21 35.01 -1.39 4.28
C GLU A 21 34.12 -2.07 3.22
N GLY A 22 34.63 -2.29 2.01
CA GLY A 22 33.86 -2.94 0.95
C GLY A 22 34.46 -2.75 -0.44
N GLY A 23 33.76 -3.31 -1.44
CA GLY A 23 34.15 -3.20 -2.85
C GLY A 23 34.09 -1.76 -3.36
N ARG A 24 34.90 -1.48 -4.38
CA ARG A 24 34.90 -0.22 -5.13
C ARG A 24 34.95 -0.50 -6.63
N ASN A 25 34.38 0.39 -7.43
CA ASN A 25 34.43 0.32 -8.90
C ASN A 25 35.69 1.03 -9.46
N GLU A 26 35.81 1.05 -10.79
CA GLU A 26 36.94 1.69 -11.50
C GLU A 26 37.08 3.20 -11.22
N ASN A 27 36.00 3.87 -10.82
CA ASN A 27 35.98 5.28 -10.46
C ASN A 27 36.27 5.52 -8.97
N ASP A 28 36.73 4.49 -8.24
CA ASP A 28 36.93 4.49 -6.79
C ASP A 28 35.64 4.76 -5.98
N GLU A 29 34.46 4.60 -6.58
CA GLU A 29 33.17 4.74 -5.90
C GLU A 29 32.79 3.43 -5.20
N ARG A 30 32.09 3.52 -4.07
CA ARG A 30 31.54 2.36 -3.34
C ARG A 30 30.67 1.50 -4.26
N HIS A 31 30.93 0.20 -4.31
CA HIS A 31 30.23 -0.72 -5.19
C HIS A 31 30.17 -2.14 -4.61
N GLY A 32 29.06 -2.84 -4.83
CA GLY A 32 28.82 -4.16 -4.25
C GLY A 32 28.47 -4.08 -2.76
N PHE A 33 28.71 -5.16 -2.02
CA PHE A 33 28.45 -5.17 -0.59
C PHE A 33 29.54 -4.41 0.18
N GLY A 34 29.14 -3.61 1.15
CA GLY A 34 30.07 -2.88 2.01
C GLY A 34 29.43 -2.38 3.30
N LYS A 35 30.30 -1.98 4.22
CA LYS A 35 29.95 -1.43 5.53
C LYS A 35 30.55 -0.03 5.66
N ALA A 36 29.72 0.93 6.05
CA ALA A 36 30.12 2.31 6.31
C ALA A 36 29.74 2.72 7.73
N THR A 37 30.66 3.42 8.39
CA THR A 37 30.42 4.17 9.62
C THR A 37 30.40 5.65 9.25
N LEU A 38 29.28 6.32 9.44
CA LEU A 38 29.09 7.73 9.11
C LEU A 38 29.66 8.63 10.21
N ALA A 39 29.89 9.91 9.90
CA ALA A 39 30.43 10.88 10.86
C ALA A 39 29.54 11.07 12.11
N ASN A 40 28.24 10.87 11.96
CA ASN A 40 27.25 10.91 13.04
C ASN A 40 27.20 9.62 13.88
N GLN A 41 28.10 8.65 13.63
CA GLN A 41 28.16 7.31 14.22
C GLN A 41 27.01 6.37 13.81
N ASP A 42 26.21 6.74 12.82
CA ASP A 42 25.31 5.79 12.17
C ASP A 42 26.14 4.76 11.39
N THR A 43 25.55 3.59 11.17
CA THR A 43 26.17 2.54 10.36
C THR A 43 25.24 2.07 9.27
N TYR A 44 25.79 1.88 8.08
CA TYR A 44 25.12 1.20 6.99
C TYR A 44 25.90 -0.03 6.60
N GLU A 45 25.21 -1.14 6.40
CA GLU A 45 25.76 -2.40 5.92
C GLU A 45 24.84 -2.94 4.84
N GLY A 46 25.33 -3.04 3.60
CA GLY A 46 24.49 -3.45 2.49
C GLY A 46 25.09 -3.17 1.13
N MET A 47 24.24 -3.24 0.12
CA MET A 47 24.63 -3.06 -1.27
C MET A 47 24.82 -1.58 -1.63
N TYR A 48 25.82 -1.33 -2.46
CA TYR A 48 26.16 -0.05 -3.05
C TYR A 48 26.25 -0.17 -4.57
N GLU A 49 25.82 0.88 -5.25
CA GLU A 49 26.00 1.05 -6.69
C GLU A 49 26.37 2.51 -6.98
N LYS A 50 27.50 2.71 -7.69
CA LYS A 50 28.02 4.04 -8.09
C LYS A 50 28.05 5.02 -6.92
N GLY A 51 28.62 4.57 -5.80
CA GLY A 51 28.79 5.38 -4.59
C GLY A 51 27.54 5.54 -3.71
N LYS A 52 26.36 5.08 -4.16
CA LYS A 52 25.09 5.23 -3.45
C LYS A 52 24.57 3.90 -2.91
N ARG A 53 23.81 3.94 -1.82
CA ARG A 53 23.09 2.77 -1.28
C ARG A 53 22.05 2.35 -2.33
N ASN A 54 22.13 1.10 -2.79
CA ASN A 54 21.22 0.56 -3.78
C ASN A 54 21.09 -0.95 -3.61
N GLY A 55 19.88 -1.49 -3.58
CA GLY A 55 19.59 -2.88 -3.22
C GLY A 55 19.36 -3.09 -1.72
N GLN A 56 19.56 -4.30 -1.23
CA GLN A 56 19.30 -4.66 0.17
C GLN A 56 20.36 -4.07 1.11
N GLY A 57 19.90 -3.55 2.26
CA GLY A 57 20.81 -3.03 3.29
C GLY A 57 20.15 -2.83 4.65
N THR A 58 21.00 -2.73 5.67
CA THR A 58 20.64 -2.39 7.03
C THR A 58 21.28 -1.07 7.41
N TYR A 59 20.47 -0.10 7.80
CA TYR A 59 20.92 1.16 8.38
C TYR A 59 20.59 1.18 9.85
N ARG A 60 21.58 1.43 10.71
CA ARG A 60 21.42 1.53 12.16
C ARG A 60 21.74 2.96 12.56
N PHE A 61 20.75 3.60 13.13
CA PHE A 61 20.86 4.95 13.63
C PHE A 61 21.45 4.92 15.04
N ARG A 62 22.27 5.89 15.38
CA ARG A 62 22.84 6.07 16.72
C ARG A 62 21.75 6.19 17.80
N ASN A 63 20.59 6.74 17.44
CA ASN A 63 19.44 6.88 18.34
C ASN A 63 18.73 5.54 18.67
N GLY A 64 19.18 4.42 18.10
CA GLY A 64 18.61 3.08 18.32
C GLY A 64 17.60 2.64 17.26
N ALA A 65 17.16 3.54 16.37
CA ALA A 65 16.34 3.15 15.23
C ALA A 65 17.13 2.27 14.26
N ARG A 66 16.43 1.45 13.48
CA ARG A 66 17.05 0.72 12.36
C ARG A 66 16.08 0.53 11.22
N TYR A 67 16.60 0.62 10.00
CA TYR A 67 15.91 0.22 8.78
C TYR A 67 16.60 -1.00 8.19
N ILE A 68 15.80 -1.99 7.78
CA ILE A 68 16.26 -3.20 7.11
C ILE A 68 15.39 -3.37 5.88
N GLY A 69 15.95 -3.25 4.68
CA GLY A 69 15.17 -3.36 3.45
C GLY A 69 15.90 -2.84 2.23
N GLU A 70 15.13 -2.58 1.19
CA GLU A 70 15.66 -2.10 -0.08
C GLU A 70 15.96 -0.59 -0.04
N TYR A 71 16.99 -0.23 -0.79
CA TYR A 71 17.39 1.14 -1.08
C TYR A 71 17.45 1.33 -2.58
N ALA A 72 17.12 2.54 -3.04
CA ALA A 72 17.37 3.00 -4.38
C ALA A 72 17.95 4.42 -4.31
N GLN A 73 19.17 4.61 -4.83
CA GLN A 73 19.80 5.94 -4.90
C GLN A 73 19.85 6.66 -3.53
N ASN A 74 20.33 5.98 -2.48
CA ASN A 74 20.37 6.45 -1.08
C ASN A 74 19.02 6.53 -0.33
N GLN A 75 17.89 6.33 -1.00
CA GLN A 75 16.57 6.43 -0.39
C GLN A 75 16.00 5.04 -0.09
N LYS A 76 15.23 4.89 0.99
CA LYS A 76 14.47 3.67 1.25
C LYS A 76 13.48 3.46 0.12
N HIS A 77 13.44 2.25 -0.40
CA HIS A 77 12.57 1.86 -1.52
C HIS A 77 12.07 0.43 -1.30
N GLY A 78 11.12 -0.03 -2.12
CA GLY A 78 10.69 -1.43 -2.14
C GLY A 78 10.17 -1.93 -0.79
N GLN A 79 10.45 -3.18 -0.44
CA GLN A 79 10.06 -3.74 0.86
C GLN A 79 11.07 -3.37 1.94
N GLY A 80 10.57 -2.98 3.11
CA GLY A 80 11.44 -2.61 4.23
C GLY A 80 10.75 -2.63 5.59
N THR A 81 11.55 -2.93 6.60
CA THR A 81 11.19 -2.89 8.01
C THR A 81 11.91 -1.75 8.70
N PHE A 82 11.17 -0.81 9.27
CA PHE A 82 11.71 0.24 10.13
C PHE A 82 11.33 -0.03 11.57
N ILE A 83 12.31 -0.07 12.46
CA ILE A 83 12.13 -0.26 13.90
C ILE A 83 12.55 1.03 14.56
N TYR A 84 11.60 1.67 15.25
CA TYR A 84 11.77 2.96 15.87
C TYR A 84 12.42 2.82 17.26
N PRO A 85 13.02 3.89 17.81
CA PRO A 85 13.67 3.85 19.12
C PRO A 85 12.72 3.50 20.27
N ASP A 86 11.44 3.84 20.12
CA ASP A 86 10.38 3.55 21.10
C ASP A 86 9.91 2.08 21.07
N GLY A 87 10.44 1.28 20.15
CA GLY A 87 10.07 -0.13 19.95
C GLY A 87 8.89 -0.34 19.00
N SER A 88 8.24 0.74 18.52
CA SER A 88 7.27 0.62 17.44
C SER A 88 7.97 0.21 16.14
N LYS A 89 7.20 -0.31 15.19
CA LYS A 89 7.74 -0.98 14.01
C LYS A 89 6.79 -0.82 12.83
N TYR A 90 7.35 -0.51 11.67
CA TYR A 90 6.67 -0.57 10.37
C TYR A 90 7.29 -1.65 9.49
N GLU A 91 6.45 -2.43 8.81
CA GLU A 91 6.81 -3.41 7.79
C GLU A 91 5.95 -3.14 6.55
N GLY A 92 6.54 -2.78 5.42
CA GLY A 92 5.74 -2.51 4.23
C GLY A 92 6.53 -1.89 3.10
N ASN A 93 5.80 -1.28 2.16
CA ASN A 93 6.39 -0.66 0.98
C ASN A 93 6.91 0.74 1.28
N TRP A 94 8.03 1.08 0.65
CA TRP A 94 8.70 2.37 0.73
C TRP A 94 8.92 2.94 -0.66
N VAL A 95 8.72 4.25 -0.81
CA VAL A 95 9.09 5.00 -2.02
C VAL A 95 9.67 6.33 -1.59
N LYS A 96 10.91 6.61 -1.98
CA LYS A 96 11.61 7.88 -1.71
C LYS A 96 11.60 8.25 -0.22
N ASP A 97 11.99 7.29 0.63
CA ASP A 97 11.97 7.41 2.09
C ASP A 97 10.60 7.47 2.77
N GLN A 98 9.51 7.41 1.99
CA GLN A 98 8.15 7.48 2.50
C GLN A 98 7.48 6.12 2.55
N ARG A 99 6.74 5.88 3.63
CA ARG A 99 5.85 4.71 3.72
C ARG A 99 4.71 4.87 2.73
N CYS A 100 4.48 3.87 1.91
CA CYS A 100 3.46 3.87 0.87
C CYS A 100 2.89 2.46 0.67
N GLY A 101 1.84 2.33 -0.16
CA GLY A 101 1.28 1.02 -0.53
C GLY A 101 0.81 0.23 0.69
N PHE A 102 0.86 -1.10 0.63
CA PHE A 102 0.44 -1.92 1.77
C PHE A 102 1.55 -2.01 2.83
N GLY A 103 1.17 -1.95 4.11
CA GLY A 103 2.09 -2.12 5.22
C GLY A 103 1.41 -2.31 6.57
N LYS A 104 2.16 -2.88 7.50
CA LYS A 104 1.78 -3.13 8.89
C LYS A 104 2.60 -2.26 9.82
N TYR A 105 1.92 -1.51 10.69
CA TYR A 105 2.54 -0.76 11.78
C TYR A 105 2.11 -1.36 13.12
N THR A 106 3.08 -1.70 13.95
CA THR A 106 2.89 -2.13 15.33
C THR A 106 3.32 -0.98 16.24
N TYR A 107 2.38 -0.47 17.02
CA TYR A 107 2.58 0.64 17.95
C TYR A 107 3.21 0.14 19.27
N VAL A 108 3.76 1.08 20.05
CA VAL A 108 4.37 0.77 21.37
C VAL A 108 3.37 0.14 22.34
N ASN A 109 2.10 0.54 22.26
CA ASN A 109 1.01 -0.04 23.05
C ASN A 109 0.53 -1.41 22.52
N ALA A 110 1.27 -2.01 21.59
CA ALA A 110 0.97 -3.24 20.85
C ALA A 110 -0.23 -3.18 19.91
N ASP A 111 -0.92 -2.04 19.78
CA ASP A 111 -1.92 -1.86 18.74
C ASP A 111 -1.29 -2.10 17.36
N THR A 112 -2.11 -2.47 16.39
CA THR A 112 -1.64 -2.66 15.03
C THR A 112 -2.51 -1.92 14.04
N TYR A 113 -1.89 -1.43 12.97
CA TYR A 113 -2.57 -1.04 11.75
C TYR A 113 -2.01 -1.86 10.61
N GLU A 114 -2.87 -2.46 9.80
CA GLU A 114 -2.50 -3.22 8.61
C GLU A 114 -3.40 -2.77 7.46
N GLY A 115 -2.81 -2.17 6.42
CA GLY A 115 -3.58 -1.56 5.35
C GLY A 115 -2.73 -0.70 4.42
N GLU A 116 -3.41 0.15 3.66
CA GLU A 116 -2.76 1.05 2.71
C GLU A 116 -2.15 2.29 3.40
N TRP A 117 -1.05 2.76 2.84
CA TRP A 117 -0.28 3.92 3.29
C TRP A 117 -0.04 4.86 2.12
N GLN A 118 -0.08 6.15 2.39
CA GLN A 118 0.26 7.21 1.45
C GLN A 118 0.93 8.34 2.23
N ASP A 119 2.11 8.76 1.81
CA ASP A 119 2.87 9.88 2.38
C ASP A 119 2.96 9.80 3.91
N HIS A 120 3.42 8.65 4.42
CA HIS A 120 3.49 8.33 5.87
C HIS A 120 2.16 8.21 6.61
N LEU A 121 1.01 8.43 5.97
CA LEU A 121 -0.29 8.39 6.60
C LEU A 121 -1.06 7.13 6.21
N ARG A 122 -1.88 6.63 7.14
CA ARG A 122 -2.88 5.60 6.85
C ARG A 122 -3.83 6.14 5.79
N HIS A 123 -4.04 5.37 4.73
CA HIS A 123 -4.91 5.74 3.60
C HIS A 123 -5.64 4.49 3.11
N GLY A 124 -6.60 4.64 2.19
CA GLY A 124 -7.24 3.51 1.51
C GLY A 124 -7.97 2.58 2.47
N GLN A 125 -7.92 1.27 2.23
CA GLN A 125 -8.49 0.26 3.12
C GLN A 125 -7.48 -0.18 4.17
N GLY A 126 -7.95 -0.38 5.41
CA GLY A 126 -7.08 -0.90 6.46
C GLY A 126 -7.81 -1.36 7.71
N THR A 127 -7.15 -2.21 8.46
CA THR A 127 -7.58 -2.75 9.75
C THR A 127 -6.73 -2.16 10.87
N TYR A 128 -7.37 -1.53 11.86
CA TYR A 128 -6.72 -1.15 13.11
C TYR A 128 -7.18 -2.08 14.23
N THR A 129 -6.25 -2.73 14.93
CA THR A 129 -6.54 -3.63 16.05
C THR A 129 -6.03 -3.03 17.35
N TYR A 130 -6.93 -2.89 18.32
CA TYR A 130 -6.60 -2.46 19.67
C TYR A 130 -6.16 -3.67 20.49
N ALA A 131 -4.89 -3.74 20.86
CA ALA A 131 -4.32 -4.94 21.47
C ALA A 131 -4.95 -5.29 22.82
N GLN A 132 -5.26 -4.27 23.63
CA GLN A 132 -5.81 -4.49 24.98
C GLN A 132 -7.24 -5.04 24.97
N THR A 133 -8.05 -4.63 24.00
CA THR A 133 -9.49 -4.98 23.97
C THR A 133 -9.82 -6.04 22.92
N GLY A 134 -8.91 -6.30 21.98
CA GLY A 134 -9.20 -7.08 20.78
C GLY A 134 -10.19 -6.40 19.82
N THR A 135 -10.61 -5.17 20.11
CA THR A 135 -11.46 -4.38 19.21
C THR A 135 -10.73 -4.16 17.91
N LYS A 136 -11.43 -4.26 16.78
CA LYS A 136 -10.86 -3.93 15.48
C LYS A 136 -11.76 -2.98 14.71
N TYR A 137 -11.16 -2.01 14.05
CA TYR A 137 -11.81 -1.22 13.02
C TYR A 137 -11.34 -1.72 11.66
N VAL A 138 -12.28 -2.02 10.76
CA VAL A 138 -12.01 -2.43 9.37
C VAL A 138 -12.74 -1.45 8.47
N GLY A 139 -12.02 -0.69 7.66
CA GLY A 139 -12.68 0.26 6.75
C GLY A 139 -11.72 1.22 6.08
N ARG A 140 -12.30 2.30 5.57
CA ARG A 140 -11.58 3.30 4.79
C ARG A 140 -10.92 4.36 5.68
N TRP A 141 -9.71 4.75 5.27
CA TRP A 141 -8.86 5.75 5.91
C TRP A 141 -8.51 6.85 4.93
N VAL A 142 -8.50 8.09 5.40
CA VAL A 142 -8.07 9.26 4.63
C VAL A 142 -7.20 10.12 5.54
N ARG A 143 -5.93 10.30 5.14
CA ARG A 143 -4.94 11.13 5.87
C ARG A 143 -4.86 10.81 7.36
N GLY A 144 -4.81 9.52 7.68
CA GLY A 144 -4.69 9.06 9.06
C GLY A 144 -6.00 8.97 9.85
N LYS A 145 -7.14 9.47 9.35
CA LYS A 145 -8.45 9.42 10.01
C LYS A 145 -9.35 8.36 9.37
N ARG A 146 -10.25 7.75 10.17
CA ARG A 146 -11.31 6.87 9.64
C ARG A 146 -12.36 7.70 8.90
N GLU A 147 -12.69 7.29 7.69
CA GLU A 147 -13.55 8.06 6.78
C GLU A 147 -14.35 7.12 5.85
N GLY A 148 -15.64 7.36 5.67
CA GLY A 148 -16.51 6.53 4.85
C GLY A 148 -16.98 5.26 5.56
N HIS A 149 -17.32 4.23 4.79
CA HIS A 149 -17.85 2.98 5.34
C HIS A 149 -16.78 2.19 6.12
N GLY A 150 -17.19 1.64 7.26
CA GLY A 150 -16.35 0.74 8.05
C GLY A 150 -17.13 -0.06 9.08
N GLU A 151 -16.46 -1.07 9.61
CA GLU A 151 -16.92 -1.94 10.69
C GLU A 151 -16.08 -1.70 11.94
N LEU A 152 -16.73 -1.49 13.08
CA LEU A 152 -16.09 -1.48 14.40
C LEU A 152 -16.55 -2.72 15.16
N ILE A 153 -15.66 -3.67 15.31
CA ILE A 153 -15.94 -5.00 15.83
C ILE A 153 -15.38 -5.09 17.25
N HIS A 154 -16.24 -5.39 18.22
CA HIS A 154 -15.90 -5.51 19.62
C HIS A 154 -16.55 -6.76 20.23
N ALA A 155 -15.72 -7.73 20.61
CA ALA A 155 -16.15 -9.00 21.18
C ALA A 155 -17.25 -9.67 20.33
N ASN A 156 -18.49 -9.67 20.84
CA ASN A 156 -19.64 -10.37 20.28
C ASN A 156 -20.57 -9.49 19.43
N HIS A 157 -20.20 -8.23 19.19
CA HIS A 157 -20.98 -7.33 18.36
C HIS A 157 -20.10 -6.49 17.45
N LYS A 158 -20.68 -6.02 16.35
CA LYS A 158 -20.03 -5.06 15.46
C LYS A 158 -20.97 -3.94 15.07
N TYR A 159 -20.46 -2.72 15.03
CA TYR A 159 -21.12 -1.61 14.37
C TYR A 159 -20.70 -1.57 12.90
N VAL A 160 -21.65 -1.45 11.99
CA VAL A 160 -21.44 -1.25 10.56
C VAL A 160 -22.07 0.07 10.18
N GLY A 161 -21.29 1.00 9.64
CA GLY A 161 -21.83 2.31 9.24
C GLY A 161 -20.78 3.23 8.65
N VAL A 162 -21.09 4.52 8.61
CA VAL A 162 -20.21 5.56 8.07
C VAL A 162 -19.44 6.25 9.20
N PHE A 163 -18.19 6.60 8.93
CA PHE A 163 -17.30 7.36 9.78
C PHE A 163 -16.89 8.65 9.07
N LYS A 164 -16.73 9.72 9.84
CA LYS A 164 -16.20 11.00 9.38
C LYS A 164 -15.28 11.54 10.46
N GLU A 165 -14.04 11.83 10.10
CA GLU A 165 -13.01 12.31 11.04
C GLU A 165 -12.93 11.48 12.34
N ASP A 166 -12.77 10.16 12.20
CA ASP A 166 -12.71 9.23 13.33
C ASP A 166 -14.00 9.06 14.14
N LYS A 167 -15.09 9.74 13.80
CA LYS A 167 -16.36 9.63 14.53
C LYS A 167 -17.42 8.94 13.67
N PRO A 168 -18.20 7.99 14.21
CA PRO A 168 -19.32 7.42 13.46
C PRO A 168 -20.36 8.52 13.16
N LEU A 169 -20.98 8.45 12.00
CA LEU A 169 -21.92 9.45 11.50
C LEU A 169 -22.99 8.78 10.60
N GLY A 170 -24.22 9.29 10.67
CA GLY A 170 -25.30 8.87 9.79
C GLY A 170 -25.79 7.47 10.08
N LYS A 171 -26.45 6.86 9.10
CA LYS A 171 -27.08 5.55 9.23
C LYS A 171 -26.04 4.45 9.48
N GLY A 172 -26.40 3.53 10.37
CA GLY A 172 -25.61 2.34 10.63
C GLY A 172 -26.44 1.28 11.33
N LYS A 173 -25.80 0.16 11.66
CA LYS A 173 -26.41 -0.92 12.41
C LYS A 173 -25.42 -1.59 13.34
N TYR A 174 -25.90 -2.01 14.51
CA TYR A 174 -25.19 -2.95 15.35
C TYR A 174 -25.63 -4.35 14.99
N VAL A 175 -24.69 -5.24 14.68
CA VAL A 175 -24.91 -6.66 14.42
C VAL A 175 -24.40 -7.43 15.63
N PHE A 176 -25.25 -8.27 16.22
CA PHE A 176 -24.92 -9.10 17.37
C PHE A 176 -24.81 -10.56 16.94
N ASP A 177 -23.88 -11.29 17.55
CA ASP A 177 -23.66 -12.72 17.31
C ASP A 177 -24.88 -13.60 17.63
N ILE A 178 -25.81 -13.11 18.47
CA ILE A 178 -27.09 -13.75 18.79
C ILE A 178 -28.13 -13.70 17.65
N GLY A 179 -27.74 -13.30 16.43
CA GLY A 179 -28.62 -13.34 15.27
C GLY A 179 -29.59 -12.17 15.17
N CYS A 180 -29.27 -11.01 15.73
CA CYS A 180 -30.07 -9.79 15.56
C CYS A 180 -29.23 -8.58 15.19
N GLU A 181 -29.87 -7.61 14.55
CA GLU A 181 -29.27 -6.32 14.23
C GLU A 181 -30.15 -5.16 14.71
N GLN A 182 -29.55 -4.14 15.32
CA GLN A 182 -30.21 -2.89 15.69
C GLN A 182 -29.83 -1.81 14.68
N HIS A 183 -30.82 -1.34 13.92
CA HIS A 183 -30.67 -0.21 13.01
C HIS A 183 -30.70 1.10 13.79
N GLY A 184 -30.06 2.13 13.26
CA GLY A 184 -30.11 3.46 13.84
C GLY A 184 -29.24 4.44 13.08
N GLU A 185 -28.97 5.57 13.72
CA GLU A 185 -28.10 6.60 13.15
C GLU A 185 -27.27 7.30 14.22
N TYR A 186 -26.05 7.67 13.85
CA TYR A 186 -25.22 8.57 14.63
C TYR A 186 -25.43 10.02 14.21
N ILE A 187 -25.74 10.87 15.19
CA ILE A 187 -25.87 12.31 15.00
C ILE A 187 -24.72 12.99 15.75
N HIS A 188 -24.05 13.90 15.06
CA HIS A 188 -22.97 14.72 15.59
C HIS A 188 -23.58 15.92 16.33
N ILE A 189 -23.41 15.97 17.65
CA ILE A 189 -23.92 17.06 18.48
C ILE A 189 -22.74 17.98 18.83
N GLU A 190 -22.85 19.25 18.47
CA GLU A 190 -21.91 20.28 18.84
C GLU A 190 -22.02 20.58 20.35
N GLN A 191 -20.91 20.51 21.07
CA GLN A 191 -20.84 21.01 22.44
C GLN A 191 -20.33 22.44 22.43
N GLU A 192 -21.07 23.35 23.05
CA GLU A 192 -20.61 24.72 23.29
C GLU A 192 -19.31 24.67 24.10
N LYS A 193 -18.25 25.30 23.59
CA LYS A 193 -16.99 25.42 24.32
C LYS A 193 -17.23 26.33 25.53
N GLU A 194 -17.23 25.74 26.73
CA GLU A 194 -17.13 26.51 27.97
C GLU A 194 -15.74 27.16 27.98
N ASP A 195 -15.70 28.50 27.98
CA ASP A 195 -14.53 29.36 27.77
C ASP A 195 -13.23 28.83 28.39
N LYS A 196 -12.39 28.20 27.57
CA LYS A 196 -10.97 28.00 27.88
C LYS A 196 -10.13 28.60 26.78
N ALA A 197 -9.23 29.47 27.23
CA ALA A 197 -8.41 30.37 26.45
C ALA A 197 -7.85 29.73 25.17
N ALA A 198 -8.09 30.43 24.06
CA ALA A 198 -7.58 30.14 22.75
C ALA A 198 -6.05 30.27 22.74
N ASP A 199 -5.37 29.17 22.47
CA ASP A 199 -4.03 29.17 21.88
C ASP A 199 -3.76 27.85 21.12
N ASP A 200 -4.71 27.42 20.28
CA ASP A 200 -4.47 26.27 19.40
C ASP A 200 -5.20 26.45 18.05
N GLU A 201 -4.43 26.69 16.99
CA GLU A 201 -4.88 27.03 15.62
C GLU A 201 -5.51 25.86 14.84
N GLU A 202 -5.69 24.67 15.44
CA GLU A 202 -6.35 23.52 14.79
C GLU A 202 -7.50 22.92 15.61
N ALA A 203 -8.27 23.74 16.33
CA ALA A 203 -9.39 23.22 17.12
C ALA A 203 -10.60 22.82 16.25
N SER A 204 -10.61 21.58 15.75
CA SER A 204 -11.81 20.93 15.20
C SER A 204 -13.00 21.10 16.16
N PRO A 205 -14.25 21.29 15.67
CA PRO A 205 -15.39 21.46 16.55
C PRO A 205 -15.54 20.27 17.48
N ASN A 206 -15.81 20.54 18.77
CA ASN A 206 -15.99 19.50 19.77
C ASN A 206 -17.35 18.82 19.56
N VAL A 207 -17.36 17.86 18.65
CA VAL A 207 -18.54 17.10 18.25
C VAL A 207 -18.56 15.78 18.99
N THR A 208 -19.67 15.47 19.68
CA THR A 208 -19.90 14.18 20.31
C THR A 208 -20.90 13.35 19.49
N PRO A 209 -20.55 12.13 19.05
CA PRO A 209 -21.49 11.27 18.35
C PRO A 209 -22.53 10.70 19.32
N LYS A 210 -23.81 10.89 19.03
CA LYS A 210 -24.94 10.29 19.76
C LYS A 210 -25.63 9.24 18.89
N TRP A 211 -25.76 8.03 19.41
CA TRP A 211 -26.54 6.97 18.78
C TRP A 211 -28.04 7.19 18.99
N ASN A 212 -28.79 7.22 17.89
CA ASN A 212 -30.24 7.23 17.86
C ASN A 212 -30.71 5.83 17.45
N ALA A 213 -31.07 5.01 18.43
CA ALA A 213 -31.47 3.63 18.20
C ALA A 213 -32.84 3.55 17.51
N GLY A 214 -32.92 2.74 16.46
CA GLY A 214 -34.12 2.45 15.69
C GLY A 214 -34.61 1.02 15.89
N GLN A 215 -35.15 0.43 14.83
CA GLN A 215 -35.74 -0.91 14.82
C GLN A 215 -34.67 -1.99 15.05
N VAL A 216 -35.06 -3.05 15.79
CA VAL A 216 -34.28 -4.30 15.89
C VAL A 216 -34.91 -5.33 14.96
N THR A 217 -34.10 -5.94 14.10
CA THR A 217 -34.51 -7.02 13.19
C THR A 217 -33.70 -8.28 13.49
N ALA A 218 -34.28 -9.45 13.17
CA ALA A 218 -33.49 -10.68 13.14
C ALA A 218 -32.53 -10.62 11.95
N ILE A 219 -31.34 -11.20 12.10
CA ILE A 219 -30.47 -11.50 10.98
C ILE A 219 -31.15 -12.65 10.25
N HIS A 220 -31.73 -12.38 9.09
CA HIS A 220 -32.19 -13.44 8.20
C HIS A 220 -30.94 -14.16 7.71
N LEU A 221 -30.61 -15.29 8.34
CA LEU A 221 -29.62 -16.22 7.83
C LEU A 221 -30.24 -16.83 6.58
N GLN A 222 -29.94 -16.27 5.40
CA GLN A 222 -30.21 -16.98 4.16
C GLN A 222 -29.49 -18.33 4.28
N THR A 223 -30.26 -19.40 4.31
CA THR A 223 -29.70 -20.74 4.23
C THR A 223 -29.10 -20.91 2.83
N GLU A 224 -28.08 -21.75 2.68
CA GLU A 224 -27.50 -22.08 1.37
C GLU A 224 -28.56 -22.55 0.35
N GLU A 225 -29.73 -23.01 0.81
CA GLU A 225 -30.90 -23.31 -0.02
C GLU A 225 -31.63 -22.07 -0.56
N GLU A 226 -31.67 -20.95 0.17
CA GLU A 226 -32.24 -19.69 -0.31
C GLU A 226 -31.30 -18.98 -1.29
N GLU A 227 -29.98 -19.00 -1.07
CA GLU A 227 -29.01 -18.49 -2.05
C GLU A 227 -29.05 -19.29 -3.37
N ARG A 228 -29.20 -20.62 -3.29
CA ARG A 228 -29.35 -21.48 -4.46
C ARG A 228 -30.69 -21.24 -5.19
N ALA A 229 -31.77 -21.00 -4.45
CA ALA A 229 -33.06 -20.67 -5.03
C ALA A 229 -33.09 -19.26 -5.65
N GLU A 230 -32.37 -18.30 -5.09
CA GLU A 230 -32.20 -16.97 -5.67
C GLU A 230 -31.35 -17.01 -6.94
N GLU A 231 -30.26 -17.79 -6.98
CA GLU A 231 -29.47 -18.03 -8.19
C GLU A 231 -30.26 -18.76 -9.29
N GLU A 232 -31.09 -19.74 -8.94
CA GLU A 232 -31.98 -20.42 -9.90
C GLU A 232 -33.07 -19.48 -10.43
N SER A 233 -33.63 -18.61 -9.58
CA SER A 233 -34.64 -17.62 -10.00
C SER A 233 -34.07 -16.49 -10.89
N GLN A 234 -32.82 -16.08 -10.65
CA GLN A 234 -32.13 -15.08 -11.47
C GLN A 234 -31.63 -15.66 -12.79
N GLY A 235 -31.30 -16.96 -12.82
CA GLY A 235 -30.98 -17.70 -14.04
C GLY A 235 -32.18 -17.91 -14.97
N GLU A 236 -33.39 -18.12 -14.43
CA GLU A 236 -34.61 -18.22 -15.23
C GLU A 236 -35.03 -16.85 -15.82
N GLN A 237 -34.89 -15.75 -15.07
CA GLN A 237 -35.20 -14.39 -15.57
C GLN A 237 -34.26 -13.92 -16.69
N GLN A 238 -32.99 -14.32 -16.68
CA GLN A 238 -32.06 -14.04 -17.79
C GLN A 238 -32.29 -14.93 -19.03
N SER A 239 -32.95 -16.08 -18.87
CA SER A 239 -33.27 -16.98 -19.99
C SER A 239 -34.55 -16.59 -20.74
N GLU A 240 -35.48 -15.87 -20.11
CA GLU A 240 -36.67 -15.32 -20.79
C GLU A 240 -36.39 -14.02 -21.56
N GLU A 241 -35.40 -13.20 -21.16
CA GLU A 241 -35.03 -11.97 -21.90
C GLU A 241 -34.23 -12.25 -23.19
N GLN A 242 -33.57 -13.41 -23.33
CA GLN A 242 -32.82 -13.78 -24.54
C GLN A 242 -33.61 -14.62 -25.57
N GLN A 243 -34.89 -14.90 -25.32
CA GLN A 243 -35.78 -15.57 -26.30
C GLN A 243 -36.93 -14.68 -26.79
N GLY A 244 -36.84 -13.36 -26.60
CA GLY A 244 -37.81 -12.38 -27.11
C GLY A 244 -37.39 -11.60 -28.36
N GLU A 245 -36.10 -11.60 -28.74
CA GLU A 245 -35.58 -10.81 -29.86
C GLU A 245 -35.02 -11.70 -30.98
N THR A 246 -35.87 -12.49 -31.63
CA THR A 246 -35.69 -12.82 -33.05
C THR A 246 -36.95 -13.46 -33.61
N GLN A 247 -37.88 -12.61 -34.04
CA GLN A 247 -38.72 -12.86 -35.22
C GLN A 247 -39.65 -11.67 -35.52
N GLY A 248 -39.47 -11.07 -36.70
CA GLY A 248 -40.59 -10.54 -37.47
C GLY A 248 -40.66 -9.04 -37.71
N GLU A 249 -39.67 -8.44 -38.40
CA GLU A 249 -39.96 -7.25 -39.22
C GLU A 249 -40.64 -7.70 -40.53
N GLN A 250 -41.96 -7.58 -40.57
CA GLN A 250 -42.76 -7.57 -41.79
C GLN A 250 -43.44 -6.20 -41.94
N GLN A 251 -42.99 -5.50 -42.98
CA GLN A 251 -43.70 -4.53 -43.83
C GLN A 251 -45.02 -3.95 -43.32
N SER A 252 -45.04 -2.62 -43.15
CA SER A 252 -46.21 -1.81 -43.51
C SER A 252 -45.77 -0.67 -44.42
N GLU A 253 -46.34 -0.68 -45.62
CA GLU A 253 -46.18 0.33 -46.67
C GLU A 253 -46.96 1.60 -46.31
N GLN A 254 -46.38 2.77 -46.55
CA GLN A 254 -47.15 3.96 -46.94
C GLN A 254 -46.61 4.48 -48.27
N PRO A 255 -47.49 4.85 -49.23
CA PRO A 255 -47.04 5.39 -50.50
C PRO A 255 -46.94 6.92 -50.41
N SER A 256 -45.84 7.49 -50.87
CA SER A 256 -45.88 8.80 -51.52
C SER A 256 -44.78 8.89 -52.56
N GLU A 257 -45.17 9.46 -53.69
CA GLU A 257 -44.56 9.36 -55.01
C GLU A 257 -43.29 10.22 -55.18
N GLN A 258 -42.34 9.67 -55.94
CA GLN A 258 -41.63 10.29 -57.06
C GLN A 258 -41.09 11.73 -56.90
N GLN A 259 -39.76 11.90 -56.92
CA GLN A 259 -38.96 12.16 -58.16
C GLN A 259 -37.51 12.58 -57.83
N GLN A 260 -36.59 11.79 -58.39
CA GLN A 260 -35.30 12.14 -59.04
C GLN A 260 -34.25 13.04 -58.34
N GLU A 261 -33.10 12.41 -58.11
CA GLU A 261 -31.73 12.95 -57.93
C GLU A 261 -31.25 13.78 -59.15
N PRO A 262 -29.96 14.24 -59.29
CA PRO A 262 -28.76 14.10 -58.44
C PRO A 262 -28.01 15.45 -58.27
N THR A 263 -26.88 15.63 -57.58
CA THR A 263 -25.54 15.03 -57.74
C THR A 263 -24.61 15.63 -56.67
N THR A 264 -23.81 14.76 -56.04
CA THR A 264 -22.32 14.78 -55.84
C THR A 264 -21.60 16.15 -55.87
N GLU A 265 -20.58 16.43 -55.04
CA GLU A 265 -19.30 15.71 -54.87
C GLU A 265 -18.50 16.44 -53.75
N SER A 266 -18.15 15.81 -52.63
CA SER A 266 -16.87 15.14 -52.31
C SER A 266 -15.60 15.99 -52.47
N LYS A 267 -14.86 16.18 -51.37
CA LYS A 267 -13.39 16.23 -51.35
C LYS A 267 -12.85 15.75 -49.99
N GLU A 268 -12.29 14.54 -49.99
CA GLU A 268 -11.20 14.13 -49.11
C GLU A 268 -9.88 14.71 -49.62
N GLU A 269 -8.94 14.95 -48.70
CA GLU A 269 -7.50 14.81 -48.97
C GLU A 269 -6.76 14.47 -47.66
N LYS A 270 -5.90 13.44 -47.75
CA LYS A 270 -4.84 12.94 -46.85
C LYS A 270 -3.56 12.91 -47.73
N PRO A 271 -2.38 12.45 -47.28
CA PRO A 271 -1.58 12.68 -46.07
C PRO A 271 -0.10 12.99 -46.45
N ALA A 272 0.85 12.96 -45.50
CA ALA A 272 2.27 12.73 -45.82
C ALA A 272 3.01 12.03 -44.67
N GLU A 273 3.67 10.92 -45.01
CA GLU A 273 4.70 10.17 -44.26
C GLU A 273 6.10 10.76 -44.54
N GLU A 274 7.07 10.50 -43.67
CA GLU A 274 8.45 10.21 -44.08
C GLU A 274 9.15 9.27 -43.07
N GLN A 275 9.94 8.31 -43.58
CA GLN A 275 10.56 7.18 -42.88
C GLN A 275 12.11 7.23 -42.92
N GLN A 276 12.72 6.25 -42.22
CA GLN A 276 14.06 5.61 -42.38
C GLN A 276 15.26 6.32 -41.73
N GLU A 277 16.26 5.64 -41.13
CA GLU A 277 16.86 4.34 -41.46
C GLU A 277 17.68 3.75 -40.26
N ALA A 278 18.00 2.44 -40.32
CA ALA A 278 18.62 1.61 -39.28
C ALA A 278 20.11 1.32 -39.52
N GLN A 279 20.88 0.94 -38.48
CA GLN A 279 22.04 0.01 -38.60
C GLN A 279 22.23 -0.85 -37.33
N ASN A 280 22.22 -2.16 -37.54
CA ASN A 280 22.67 -3.24 -36.64
C ASN A 280 24.15 -3.57 -36.96
N GLU A 281 24.94 -3.93 -35.95
CA GLU A 281 26.09 -4.85 -36.11
C GLU A 281 26.10 -5.86 -34.96
N GLU A 282 25.91 -7.13 -35.30
CA GLU A 282 26.18 -8.31 -34.48
C GLU A 282 27.64 -8.75 -34.66
N LYS A 283 28.24 -9.30 -33.61
CA LYS A 283 29.45 -10.14 -33.72
C LYS A 283 29.43 -11.26 -32.68
N GLU A 284 29.39 -12.50 -33.17
CA GLU A 284 29.45 -13.76 -32.42
C GLU A 284 30.90 -14.31 -32.27
N ALA A 285 31.01 -15.32 -31.38
CA ALA A 285 32.01 -16.39 -31.22
C ALA A 285 33.28 -16.07 -30.39
N GLU A 286 33.80 -16.92 -29.49
CA GLU A 286 33.46 -18.22 -28.86
C GLU A 286 34.43 -18.43 -27.64
N PRO A 287 34.31 -19.46 -26.79
CA PRO A 287 35.06 -19.62 -25.54
C PRO A 287 36.34 -20.47 -25.66
N GLU A 288 37.37 -20.18 -24.87
CA GLU A 288 38.51 -21.09 -24.66
C GLU A 288 38.46 -21.74 -23.26
N GLN A 289 38.49 -23.07 -23.26
CA GLN A 289 38.91 -23.94 -22.17
C GLN A 289 40.36 -24.41 -22.42
N THR A 290 41.18 -24.51 -21.38
CA THR A 290 42.25 -25.52 -21.17
C THR A 290 42.60 -25.52 -19.66
N GLN A 291 42.24 -26.58 -18.91
CA GLN A 291 43.06 -27.74 -18.52
C GLN A 291 44.25 -27.38 -17.61
N GLU A 292 44.12 -27.71 -16.31
CA GLU A 292 44.78 -28.85 -15.62
C GLU A 292 46.24 -28.57 -15.26
N GLU A 293 46.55 -28.53 -13.96
CA GLU A 293 47.60 -29.38 -13.41
C GLU A 293 47.45 -29.58 -11.89
N GLU A 294 47.79 -30.80 -11.50
CA GLU A 294 47.55 -31.54 -10.27
C GLU A 294 48.74 -31.41 -9.29
N LYS A 295 48.49 -31.77 -8.02
CA LYS A 295 49.48 -32.23 -7.00
C LYS A 295 50.39 -31.15 -6.37
N THR A 296 50.63 -31.13 -5.05
CA THR A 296 50.94 -32.24 -4.14
C THR A 296 50.50 -31.99 -2.70
N GLU A 297 50.07 -33.06 -2.04
CA GLU A 297 50.05 -33.23 -0.59
C GLU A 297 51.47 -33.08 -0.01
N GLU A 298 51.61 -32.45 1.16
CA GLU A 298 52.64 -32.87 2.11
C GLU A 298 52.11 -32.77 3.54
N THR A 299 52.07 -33.95 4.16
CA THR A 299 51.80 -34.20 5.57
C THR A 299 53.06 -33.91 6.36
N THR A 300 53.00 -33.13 7.44
CA THR A 300 53.93 -33.33 8.56
C THR A 300 53.23 -33.03 9.88
N GLN A 301 53.18 -34.08 10.68
CA GLN A 301 52.73 -34.17 12.05
C GLN A 301 54.00 -34.33 12.89
N GLU A 302 54.30 -33.45 13.85
CA GLU A 302 55.23 -33.77 14.94
C GLU A 302 55.02 -32.91 16.20
N GLN A 303 54.76 -33.64 17.30
CA GLN A 303 55.22 -33.48 18.71
C GLN A 303 55.05 -32.11 19.39
N ALA A 304 54.39 -31.92 20.54
CA ALA A 304 54.40 -32.63 21.83
C ALA A 304 55.78 -32.67 22.53
N ASP A 305 56.04 -31.68 23.38
CA ASP A 305 56.86 -31.68 24.62
C ASP A 305 56.52 -30.35 25.33
N GLU A 306 55.81 -30.33 26.47
CA GLU A 306 56.25 -30.58 27.85
C GLU A 306 57.18 -29.46 28.40
N ASP A 307 56.58 -28.45 29.05
CA ASP A 307 56.93 -27.92 30.39
C ASP A 307 55.92 -26.85 30.85
#